data_AF-A0A356UCG3-F1
#
_entry.id   AF-A0A356UCG3-F1
#
_cell.length_a   1.000
_cell.length_b   1.000
_cell.length_c   1.000
_cell.angle_alpha   90.00
_cell.angle_beta   90.00
_cell.angle_gamma   90.00
#
_symmetry.space_group_name_H-M   'P 1'
#
loop_
_entity.id
_entity.type
_entity.pdbx_description
1 polymer ?
#
loop_
_entity_poly.entity_id
_entity_poly.type
_entity_poly.pdbx_seq_one_letter_code
_entity_poly.pdbx_strand_id
1 'polypeptide(L)'
;KTVPNQEIEVIRVTENEVKVEEPIPCGVERTSDNTLERGLTKTISAGKDGLTKNTVRITYHNGQEVKREVINSETLVEPKNRVIAMGTITAVSRGNQLLNFREARYMEASAYTYTGNRTATGRNPEVGMVAVDPQVIPMGSRMYIEGYGFARAADTGGSIKGNRLDIFLEDRSQCLNWGRRTVKVYLLD
;
A
#
# COMPACT_ATOMS: atom_id res chain seq x y z
N LYS A 1 57.11 8.24 37.20
CA LYS A 1 58.41 8.56 36.53
C LYS A 1 58.32 7.99 35.13
N THR A 2 58.49 8.83 34.11
CA THR A 2 58.65 8.36 32.72
C THR A 2 60.00 7.65 32.58
N VAL A 3 60.06 6.63 31.73
CA VAL A 3 61.32 5.92 31.41
C VAL A 3 61.95 6.50 30.13
N PRO A 4 63.30 6.49 30.02
CA PRO A 4 63.96 6.82 28.75
C PRO A 4 63.41 5.95 27.61
N ASN A 5 63.13 6.55 26.45
CA ASN A 5 62.52 5.94 25.25
C ASN A 5 61.05 5.47 25.40
N GLN A 6 60.29 5.99 26.36
CA GLN A 6 58.84 5.78 26.40
C GLN A 6 58.14 6.58 25.29
N GLU A 7 57.49 5.90 24.34
CA GLU A 7 56.55 6.53 23.42
C GLU A 7 55.25 6.87 24.15
N ILE A 8 54.80 8.12 24.03
CA ILE A 8 53.54 8.61 24.59
C ILE A 8 52.71 9.13 23.42
N GLU A 9 51.61 8.45 23.13
CA GLU A 9 50.60 8.96 22.21
C GLU A 9 49.64 9.87 22.98
N VAL A 10 49.56 11.13 22.58
CA VAL A 10 48.61 12.09 23.16
C VAL A 10 47.44 12.24 22.18
N ILE A 11 46.26 11.80 22.61
CA ILE A 11 45.02 12.01 21.87
C ILE A 11 44.34 13.26 22.43
N ARG A 12 44.16 14.29 21.60
CA ARG A 12 43.39 15.47 21.98
C ARG A 12 41.91 15.17 21.86
N VAL A 13 41.21 15.15 22.99
CA VAL A 13 39.76 15.00 23.05
C VAL A 13 39.10 16.37 23.16
N THR A 14 38.13 16.65 22.28
CA THR A 14 37.28 17.84 22.36
C THR A 14 35.82 17.44 22.22
N GLU A 15 34.91 18.11 22.94
CA GLU A 15 33.47 17.86 22.89
C GLU A 15 32.74 19.14 22.49
N ASN A 16 31.77 19.01 21.59
CA ASN A 16 30.89 20.10 21.18
C ASN A 16 29.43 19.67 21.35
N GLU A 17 28.55 20.62 21.70
CA GLU A 17 27.11 20.40 21.73
C GLU A 17 26.44 21.20 20.60
N VAL A 18 25.67 20.51 19.76
CA VAL A 18 24.93 21.11 18.66
C VAL A 18 23.44 20.83 18.82
N LYS A 19 22.61 21.80 18.44
CA LYS A 19 21.15 21.67 18.43
C LYS A 19 20.72 21.34 17.00
N VAL A 20 20.08 20.19 16.83
CA VAL A 20 19.60 19.68 15.54
C VAL A 20 18.09 19.51 15.62
N GLU A 21 17.38 20.00 14.61
CA GLU A 21 15.94 19.74 14.47
C GLU A 21 15.72 18.55 13.54
N GLU A 22 14.91 17.60 13.99
CA GLU A 22 14.61 16.37 13.26
C GLU A 22 13.10 16.11 13.25
N PRO A 23 12.54 15.61 12.14
CA PRO A 23 11.12 15.31 12.06
C PRO A 23 10.74 14.12 12.94
N ILE A 24 9.56 14.18 13.56
CA ILE A 24 8.96 13.05 14.27
C ILE A 24 7.87 12.47 13.35
N PRO A 25 8.06 11.28 12.75
CA PRO A 25 7.08 10.70 11.85
C PRO A 25 5.71 10.53 12.52
N CYS A 26 4.64 10.94 11.85
CA CYS A 26 3.29 10.73 12.36
C CYS A 26 2.88 9.26 12.36
N GLY A 27 2.12 8.87 13.38
CA GLY A 27 1.51 7.55 13.45
C GLY A 27 0.29 7.41 12.53
N VAL A 28 -0.24 6.19 12.46
CA VAL A 28 -1.50 5.89 11.77
C VAL A 28 -2.52 5.40 12.79
N GLU A 29 -3.64 6.09 12.87
CA GLU A 29 -4.81 5.69 13.64
C GLU A 29 -5.88 5.14 12.69
N ARG A 30 -6.50 4.03 13.07
CA ARG A 30 -7.54 3.36 12.28
C ARG A 30 -8.87 3.43 13.00
N THR A 31 -9.90 3.87 12.28
CA THR A 31 -11.27 3.94 12.78
C THR A 31 -12.20 3.12 11.89
N SER A 32 -13.36 2.71 12.40
CA SER A 32 -14.38 2.01 11.61
C SER A 32 -15.34 2.98 10.95
N ASP A 33 -15.77 2.70 9.72
CA ASP A 33 -16.81 3.42 8.99
C ASP A 33 -17.90 2.45 8.50
N ASN A 34 -19.08 2.59 9.08
CA ASN A 34 -20.25 1.75 8.80
C ASN A 34 -21.00 2.13 7.52
N THR A 35 -20.57 3.18 6.83
CA THR A 35 -21.11 3.62 5.54
C THR A 35 -20.24 3.18 4.36
N LEU A 36 -19.09 2.56 4.63
CA LEU A 36 -18.09 2.16 3.65
C LEU A 36 -17.96 0.64 3.57
N GLU A 37 -17.76 0.12 2.36
CA GLU A 37 -17.59 -1.31 2.12
C GLU A 37 -16.26 -1.85 2.65
N ARG A 38 -16.32 -3.04 3.29
CA ARG A 38 -15.15 -3.73 3.83
C ARG A 38 -14.07 -3.89 2.76
N GLY A 39 -12.83 -3.57 3.10
CA GLY A 39 -11.70 -3.56 2.17
C GLY A 39 -11.39 -2.17 1.59
N LEU A 40 -12.38 -1.27 1.58
CA LEU A 40 -12.15 0.13 1.23
C LEU A 40 -11.72 0.93 2.46
N THR A 41 -10.91 1.96 2.20
CA THR A 41 -10.42 2.87 3.23
C THR A 41 -10.60 4.32 2.79
N LYS A 42 -10.85 5.21 3.74
CA LYS A 42 -10.97 6.65 3.52
C LYS A 42 -10.05 7.40 4.49
N THR A 43 -9.18 8.24 3.97
CA THR A 43 -8.36 9.13 4.81
C THR A 43 -9.24 10.26 5.35
N ILE A 44 -9.40 10.32 6.67
CA ILE A 44 -10.15 11.37 7.37
C ILE A 44 -9.25 12.55 7.71
N SER A 45 -8.00 12.25 8.10
CA SER A 45 -6.96 13.25 8.35
C SER A 45 -5.66 12.73 7.79
N ALA A 46 -4.94 13.55 7.02
CA ALA A 46 -3.65 13.18 6.44
C ALA A 46 -2.55 12.98 7.50
N GLY A 47 -2.76 13.49 8.71
CA GLY A 47 -1.70 13.61 9.72
C GLY A 47 -0.69 14.70 9.37
N LYS A 48 0.22 14.98 10.29
CA LYS A 48 1.37 15.86 10.12
C LYS A 48 2.49 15.37 11.02
N ASP A 49 3.70 15.29 10.49
CA ASP A 49 4.89 14.99 11.28
C ASP A 49 5.10 16.07 12.34
N GLY A 50 5.63 15.65 13.47
CA GLY A 50 6.09 16.53 14.54
C GLY A 50 7.51 17.00 14.29
N LEU A 51 8.06 17.73 15.26
CA LEU A 51 9.42 18.24 15.21
C LEU A 51 10.05 18.07 16.60
N THR A 52 11.22 17.44 16.65
CA THR A 52 12.04 17.37 17.86
C THR A 52 13.30 18.18 17.70
N LYS A 53 13.80 18.71 18.82
CA LYS A 53 15.08 19.39 18.93
C LYS A 53 16.01 18.55 19.79
N ASN A 54 16.96 17.91 19.12
CA ASN A 54 17.98 17.10 19.76
C ASN A 54 19.20 17.96 20.09
N THR A 55 19.65 17.91 21.34
CA THR A 55 20.98 18.38 21.72
C THR A 55 21.92 17.20 21.61
N VAL A 56 22.86 17.31 20.68
CA VAL A 56 23.77 16.23 20.32
C VAL A 56 25.16 16.60 20.80
N ARG A 57 25.77 15.74 21.61
CA ARG A 57 27.18 15.83 21.96
C ARG A 57 28.01 15.08 20.93
N ILE A 58 29.01 15.77 20.39
CA ILE A 58 29.96 15.22 19.42
C ILE A 58 31.35 15.23 20.04
N THR A 59 31.96 14.05 20.16
CA THR A 59 33.32 13.87 20.67
C THR A 59 34.28 13.72 19.49
N TYR A 60 35.38 14.46 19.55
CA TYR A 60 36.43 14.43 18.54
C TYR A 60 37.75 13.97 19.15
N HIS A 61 38.47 13.10 18.44
CA HIS A 61 39.86 12.75 18.73
C HIS A 61 40.75 13.34 17.63
N ASN A 62 41.72 14.17 18.01
CA ASN A 62 42.62 14.85 17.07
C ASN A 62 41.88 15.60 15.93
N GLY A 63 40.73 16.17 16.26
CA GLY A 63 39.87 16.91 15.32
C GLY A 63 38.95 16.05 14.44
N GLN A 64 39.00 14.71 14.54
CA GLN A 64 38.09 13.81 13.83
C GLN A 64 36.94 13.36 14.73
N GLU A 65 35.71 13.40 14.24
CA GLU A 65 34.52 12.93 14.97
C GLU A 65 34.63 11.42 15.23
N VAL A 66 34.57 11.01 16.49
CA VAL A 66 34.64 9.59 16.90
C VAL A 66 33.35 9.09 17.54
N LYS A 67 32.53 10.00 18.08
CA LYS A 67 31.27 9.65 18.74
C LYS A 67 30.26 10.78 18.59
N ARG A 68 29.01 10.39 18.41
CA ARG A 68 27.84 11.27 18.42
C ARG A 68 26.76 10.65 19.28
N GLU A 69 26.24 11.41 20.25
CA GLU A 69 25.15 10.95 21.10
C GLU A 69 24.13 12.05 21.40
N VAL A 70 22.85 11.71 21.36
CA VAL A 70 21.77 12.60 21.77
C VAL A 70 21.75 12.63 23.30
N ILE A 71 22.02 13.79 23.90
CA ILE A 71 22.05 13.95 25.36
C ILE A 71 20.76 14.58 25.91
N ASN A 72 19.99 15.25 25.06
CA ASN A 72 18.67 15.78 25.39
C ASN A 72 17.80 15.82 24.12
N SER A 73 16.50 15.62 24.29
CA SER A 73 15.51 15.67 23.21
C SER A 73 14.28 16.43 23.70
N GLU A 74 13.89 17.47 22.98
CA GLU A 74 12.73 18.32 23.28
C GLU A 74 11.76 18.33 22.10
N THR A 75 10.53 17.87 22.31
CA THR A 75 9.49 17.95 21.28
C THR A 75 9.04 19.41 21.11
N LEU A 76 9.32 20.00 19.95
CA LEU A 76 8.87 21.35 19.58
C LEU A 76 7.43 21.34 19.05
N VAL A 77 7.09 20.30 18.29
CA VAL A 77 5.76 20.11 17.69
C VAL A 77 5.36 18.66 17.83
N GLU A 78 4.22 18.42 18.47
CA GLU A 78 3.65 17.07 18.58
C GLU A 78 3.18 16.57 17.20
N PRO A 79 3.53 15.32 16.80
CA PRO A 79 3.00 14.73 15.58
C PRO A 79 1.48 14.54 15.68
N LYS A 80 0.79 14.78 14.58
CA LYS A 80 -0.64 14.49 14.43
C LYS A 80 -0.82 13.25 13.59
N ASN A 81 -1.42 12.22 14.17
CA ASN A 81 -1.63 10.96 13.46
C ASN A 81 -2.49 11.14 12.21
N ARG A 82 -2.16 10.34 11.18
CA ARG A 82 -3.03 10.12 10.03
C ARG A 82 -4.20 9.24 10.47
N VAL A 83 -5.43 9.67 10.22
CA VAL A 83 -6.64 8.92 10.57
C VAL A 83 -7.20 8.27 9.32
N ILE A 84 -7.28 6.94 9.32
CA ILE A 84 -7.80 6.13 8.20
C ILE A 84 -9.06 5.40 8.68
N ALA A 85 -10.19 5.73 8.07
CA ALA A 85 -11.45 5.03 8.27
C ALA A 85 -11.50 3.76 7.40
N MET A 86 -11.86 2.63 8.00
CA MET A 86 -11.96 1.31 7.37
C MET A 86 -13.42 0.91 7.25
N GLY A 87 -13.84 0.51 6.05
CA GLY A 87 -15.21 0.10 5.80
C GLY A 87 -15.60 -1.17 6.55
N THR A 88 -16.87 -1.23 6.99
CA THR A 88 -17.41 -2.40 7.71
C THR A 88 -18.61 -3.05 7.02
N ILE A 89 -19.14 -2.49 5.93
CA ILE A 89 -20.24 -3.11 5.19
C ILE A 89 -19.74 -4.40 4.53
N THR A 90 -20.46 -5.50 4.73
CA THR A 90 -20.12 -6.85 4.22
C THR A 90 -21.13 -7.41 3.22
N ALA A 91 -22.23 -6.69 2.98
CA ALA A 91 -23.24 -7.09 2.04
C ALA A 91 -23.80 -5.88 1.29
N VAL A 92 -24.02 -6.02 -0.01
CA VAL A 92 -24.65 -4.99 -0.86
C VAL A 92 -25.77 -5.60 -1.70
N SER A 93 -26.83 -4.83 -1.96
CA SER A 93 -27.90 -5.27 -2.87
C SER A 93 -27.54 -4.97 -4.32
N ARG A 94 -27.62 -5.96 -5.21
CA ARG A 94 -27.42 -5.82 -6.67
C ARG A 94 -28.47 -6.66 -7.40
N GLY A 95 -29.37 -6.01 -8.14
CA GLY A 95 -30.37 -6.71 -8.96
C GLY A 95 -31.27 -7.67 -8.17
N ASN A 96 -31.86 -7.20 -7.06
CA ASN A 96 -32.66 -8.00 -6.11
C ASN A 96 -31.92 -9.18 -5.43
N GLN A 97 -30.60 -9.28 -5.58
CA GLN A 97 -29.79 -10.26 -4.86
C GLN A 97 -28.96 -9.55 -3.79
N LEU A 98 -28.93 -10.14 -2.58
CA LEU A 98 -28.00 -9.74 -1.55
C LEU A 98 -26.65 -10.39 -1.81
N LEU A 99 -25.65 -9.56 -2.06
CA LEU A 99 -24.30 -9.96 -2.36
C LEU A 99 -23.45 -9.86 -1.10
N ASN A 100 -23.15 -11.00 -0.48
CA ASN A 100 -22.18 -11.09 0.61
C ASN A 100 -20.76 -11.13 0.04
N PHE A 101 -19.86 -10.36 0.63
CA PHE A 101 -18.48 -10.25 0.19
C PHE A 101 -17.52 -10.15 1.37
N ARG A 102 -16.36 -10.77 1.22
CA ARG A 102 -15.26 -10.65 2.19
C ARG A 102 -14.49 -9.35 2.03
N GLU A 103 -14.45 -8.80 0.83
CA GLU A 103 -13.64 -7.63 0.51
C GLU A 103 -14.09 -6.91 -0.76
N ALA A 104 -14.11 -5.58 -0.74
CA ALA A 104 -14.32 -4.70 -1.87
C ALA A 104 -13.02 -3.93 -2.19
N ARG A 105 -12.71 -3.77 -3.48
CA ARG A 105 -11.54 -3.03 -3.97
C ARG A 105 -11.84 -2.29 -5.26
N TYR A 106 -11.10 -1.22 -5.54
CA TYR A 106 -11.08 -0.59 -6.86
C TYR A 106 -9.93 -1.16 -7.69
N MET A 107 -10.21 -1.53 -8.94
CA MET A 107 -9.25 -2.15 -9.85
C MET A 107 -9.36 -1.55 -11.25
N GLU A 108 -8.26 -1.51 -12.00
CA GLU A 108 -8.28 -1.13 -13.42
C GLU A 108 -8.70 -2.34 -14.25
N ALA A 109 -9.83 -2.24 -14.95
CA ALA A 109 -10.33 -3.30 -15.82
C ALA A 109 -10.21 -2.91 -17.29
N SER A 110 -9.52 -3.75 -18.06
CA SER A 110 -9.64 -3.81 -19.52
C SER A 110 -10.60 -4.93 -19.93
N ALA A 111 -10.91 -5.00 -21.22
CA ALA A 111 -11.64 -6.11 -21.79
C ALA A 111 -10.95 -6.66 -23.04
N TYR A 112 -11.11 -7.95 -23.25
CA TYR A 112 -10.69 -8.66 -24.44
C TYR A 112 -11.81 -9.57 -24.95
N THR A 113 -11.72 -9.94 -26.22
CA THR A 113 -12.63 -10.89 -26.86
C THR A 113 -11.82 -12.02 -27.49
N TYR A 114 -12.48 -13.08 -27.94
CA TYR A 114 -11.82 -14.23 -28.51
C TYR A 114 -11.13 -13.86 -29.82
N THR A 115 -9.80 -13.99 -29.86
CA THR A 115 -8.97 -13.68 -31.03
C THR A 115 -8.60 -14.91 -31.86
N GLY A 116 -9.15 -16.10 -31.52
CA GLY A 116 -8.78 -17.37 -32.15
C GLY A 116 -7.82 -18.24 -31.32
N ASN A 117 -7.40 -17.80 -30.13
CA ASN A 117 -6.49 -18.53 -29.23
C ASN A 117 -7.20 -18.96 -27.93
N ARG A 118 -6.84 -20.14 -27.39
CA ARG A 118 -7.32 -20.63 -26.07
C ARG A 118 -6.79 -19.74 -24.93
N THR A 119 -7.50 -19.68 -23.80
CA THR A 119 -7.00 -18.99 -22.58
C THR A 119 -5.73 -19.65 -22.05
N ALA A 120 -4.97 -18.99 -21.17
CA ALA A 120 -3.76 -19.58 -20.59
C ALA A 120 -4.07 -20.83 -19.74
N THR A 121 -5.31 -20.98 -19.30
CA THR A 121 -5.85 -22.18 -18.63
C THR A 121 -6.41 -23.25 -19.57
N GLY A 122 -6.31 -23.04 -20.89
CA GLY A 122 -6.73 -24.00 -21.92
C GLY A 122 -8.24 -24.10 -22.13
N ARG A 123 -9.05 -23.22 -21.53
CA ARG A 123 -10.51 -23.19 -21.72
C ARG A 123 -10.89 -22.25 -22.87
N ASN A 124 -12.09 -22.43 -23.40
CA ASN A 124 -12.68 -21.38 -24.21
C ASN A 124 -13.04 -20.24 -23.26
N PRO A 125 -12.61 -19.00 -23.57
CA PRO A 125 -13.02 -17.89 -22.74
C PRO A 125 -14.52 -17.66 -22.91
N GLU A 126 -15.20 -17.43 -21.80
CA GLU A 126 -16.64 -17.23 -21.72
C GLU A 126 -16.94 -16.03 -20.83
N VAL A 127 -18.09 -15.39 -21.03
CA VAL A 127 -18.52 -14.28 -20.18
C VAL A 127 -18.57 -14.75 -18.72
N GLY A 128 -17.98 -13.95 -17.83
CA GLY A 128 -17.76 -14.32 -16.43
C GLY A 128 -16.35 -14.88 -16.16
N MET A 129 -15.52 -15.13 -17.17
CA MET A 129 -14.09 -15.41 -16.98
C MET A 129 -13.29 -14.10 -16.94
N VAL A 130 -12.43 -13.97 -15.93
CA VAL A 130 -11.58 -12.79 -15.74
C VAL A 130 -10.14 -13.22 -15.52
N ALA A 131 -9.22 -12.55 -16.21
CA ALA A 131 -7.80 -12.66 -15.95
C ALA A 131 -7.41 -11.76 -14.78
N VAL A 132 -6.65 -12.32 -13.84
CA VAL A 132 -6.22 -11.63 -12.61
C VAL A 132 -4.73 -11.84 -12.34
N ASP A 133 -4.19 -11.08 -11.39
CA ASP A 133 -2.94 -11.42 -10.71
C ASP A 133 -3.22 -12.37 -9.53
N PRO A 134 -2.76 -13.64 -9.56
CA PRO A 134 -2.99 -14.60 -8.48
C PRO A 134 -2.44 -14.18 -7.12
N GLN A 135 -1.45 -13.28 -7.06
CA GLN A 135 -0.92 -12.75 -5.80
C GLN A 135 -1.89 -11.76 -5.13
N VAL A 136 -2.79 -11.16 -5.92
CA VAL A 136 -3.78 -10.17 -5.46
C VAL A 136 -5.16 -10.80 -5.31
N ILE A 137 -5.57 -11.61 -6.28
CA ILE A 137 -6.83 -12.37 -6.28
C ILE A 137 -6.51 -13.84 -6.57
N PRO A 138 -6.69 -14.76 -5.61
CA PRO A 138 -6.45 -16.18 -5.84
C PRO A 138 -7.28 -16.72 -7.00
N MET A 139 -6.70 -17.61 -7.80
CA MET A 139 -7.41 -18.31 -8.87
C MET A 139 -8.64 -19.04 -8.32
N GLY A 140 -9.72 -19.05 -9.10
CA GLY A 140 -11.00 -19.62 -8.72
C GLY A 140 -11.90 -18.71 -7.88
N SER A 141 -11.38 -17.58 -7.36
CA SER A 141 -12.17 -16.61 -6.60
C SER A 141 -13.40 -16.15 -7.38
N ARG A 142 -14.55 -16.11 -6.69
CA ARG A 142 -15.78 -15.53 -7.21
C ARG A 142 -15.80 -14.03 -6.91
N MET A 143 -16.28 -13.24 -7.85
CA MET A 143 -16.38 -11.79 -7.69
C MET A 143 -17.61 -11.23 -8.38
N TYR A 144 -18.01 -10.03 -7.97
CA TYR A 144 -18.92 -9.19 -8.73
C TYR A 144 -18.21 -7.90 -9.11
N ILE A 145 -18.22 -7.58 -10.40
CA ILE A 145 -17.56 -6.41 -10.97
C ILE A 145 -18.63 -5.42 -11.40
N GLU A 146 -18.61 -4.20 -10.85
CA GLU A 146 -19.58 -3.17 -11.24
C GLU A 146 -19.49 -2.85 -12.73
N GLY A 147 -20.65 -2.89 -13.41
CA GLY A 147 -20.75 -2.70 -14.85
C GLY A 147 -20.56 -3.97 -15.70
N TYR A 148 -20.06 -5.07 -15.12
CA TYR A 148 -19.87 -6.35 -15.83
C TYR A 148 -20.73 -7.48 -15.27
N GLY A 149 -20.82 -7.60 -13.95
CA GLY A 149 -21.62 -8.63 -13.27
C GLY A 149 -20.76 -9.69 -12.57
N PHE A 150 -21.31 -10.89 -12.42
CA PHE A 150 -20.65 -12.01 -11.76
C PHE A 150 -19.50 -12.57 -12.60
N ALA A 151 -18.38 -12.84 -11.93
CA ALA A 151 -17.17 -13.32 -12.56
C ALA A 151 -16.41 -14.29 -11.67
N ARG A 152 -15.49 -15.02 -12.30
CA ARG A 152 -14.54 -15.93 -11.67
C ARG A 152 -13.13 -15.64 -12.18
N ALA A 153 -12.17 -15.60 -11.25
CA ALA A 153 -10.75 -15.62 -11.58
C ALA A 153 -10.41 -16.96 -12.26
N ALA A 154 -10.33 -16.95 -13.59
CA ALA A 154 -10.23 -18.17 -14.40
C ALA A 154 -9.04 -18.14 -15.37
N ASP A 155 -8.36 -16.99 -15.46
CA ASP A 155 -7.18 -16.84 -16.32
C ASP A 155 -6.12 -15.94 -15.68
N THR A 156 -4.94 -15.91 -16.29
CA THR A 156 -3.85 -15.00 -15.95
C THR A 156 -3.22 -14.46 -17.23
N GLY A 157 -2.81 -13.19 -17.23
CA GLY A 157 -2.09 -12.59 -18.35
C GLY A 157 -0.74 -12.03 -17.91
N GLY A 158 0.26 -12.03 -18.79
CA GLY A 158 1.59 -11.48 -18.50
C GLY A 158 1.55 -10.00 -18.10
N SER A 159 0.64 -9.22 -18.70
CA SER A 159 0.40 -7.81 -18.40
C SER A 159 -0.60 -7.56 -17.27
N ILE A 160 -1.27 -8.61 -16.77
CA ILE A 160 -2.28 -8.51 -15.71
C ILE A 160 -1.59 -8.71 -14.36
N LYS A 161 -1.14 -7.59 -13.78
CA LYS A 161 -0.35 -7.52 -12.55
C LYS A 161 -0.95 -6.51 -11.58
N GLY A 162 -0.87 -6.81 -10.28
CA GLY A 162 -1.40 -5.96 -9.23
C GLY A 162 -2.92 -5.82 -9.29
N ASN A 163 -3.43 -4.60 -9.12
CA ASN A 163 -4.86 -4.28 -9.11
C ASN A 163 -5.45 -4.13 -10.53
N ARG A 164 -5.03 -4.98 -11.48
CA ARG A 164 -5.51 -5.00 -12.86
C ARG A 164 -6.36 -6.24 -13.13
N LEU A 165 -7.41 -6.07 -13.92
CA LEU A 165 -8.29 -7.13 -14.40
C LEU A 165 -8.37 -7.08 -15.93
N ASP A 166 -8.58 -8.23 -16.56
CA ASP A 166 -8.98 -8.31 -17.96
C ASP A 166 -10.23 -9.17 -18.09
N ILE A 167 -11.35 -8.56 -18.46
CA ILE A 167 -12.64 -9.25 -18.55
C ILE A 167 -12.89 -9.75 -19.97
N PHE A 168 -13.50 -10.92 -20.08
CA PHE A 168 -13.91 -11.42 -21.39
C PHE A 168 -15.26 -10.86 -21.83
N LEU A 169 -15.34 -10.42 -23.09
CA LEU A 169 -16.57 -10.02 -23.78
C LEU A 169 -16.69 -10.76 -25.12
N GLU A 170 -17.93 -10.92 -25.60
CA GLU A 170 -18.22 -11.78 -26.75
C GLU A 170 -17.75 -11.18 -28.07
N ASP A 171 -17.78 -9.84 -28.20
CA ASP A 171 -17.40 -9.17 -29.44
C ASP A 171 -16.51 -7.94 -29.22
N ARG A 172 -15.81 -7.56 -30.31
CA ARG A 172 -14.87 -6.44 -30.32
C ARG A 172 -15.54 -5.10 -30.02
N SER A 173 -16.78 -4.90 -30.45
CA SER A 173 -17.51 -3.65 -30.23
C SER A 173 -17.80 -3.46 -28.73
N GLN A 174 -18.16 -4.53 -28.01
CA GLN A 174 -18.28 -4.53 -26.56
C GLN A 174 -16.97 -4.17 -25.86
N CYS A 175 -15.83 -4.73 -26.31
CA CYS A 175 -14.52 -4.36 -25.76
C CYS A 175 -14.18 -2.88 -25.97
N LEU A 176 -14.47 -2.33 -27.15
CA LEU A 176 -14.24 -0.91 -27.44
C LEU A 176 -15.13 -0.01 -26.59
N ASN A 177 -16.40 -0.38 -26.41
CA ASN A 177 -17.34 0.33 -25.54
C ASN A 177 -16.94 0.24 -24.06
N TRP A 178 -16.35 -0.87 -23.64
CA TRP A 178 -15.80 -1.04 -22.30
C TRP A 178 -14.54 -0.17 -22.10
N GLY A 179 -13.58 -0.22 -23.02
CA GLY A 179 -12.33 0.52 -22.90
C GLY A 179 -11.51 0.12 -21.67
N ARG A 180 -10.71 1.05 -21.13
CA ARG A 180 -10.02 0.86 -19.84
C ARG A 180 -10.64 1.78 -18.80
N ARG A 181 -10.99 1.24 -17.64
CA ARG A 181 -11.68 2.00 -16.59
C ARG A 181 -11.39 1.43 -15.20
N THR A 182 -11.51 2.28 -14.19
CA THR A 182 -11.50 1.84 -12.80
C THR A 182 -12.90 1.34 -12.44
N VAL A 183 -12.99 0.12 -11.92
CA VAL A 183 -14.24 -0.52 -11.47
C VAL A 183 -14.13 -0.92 -10.01
N LYS A 184 -15.27 -0.93 -9.32
CA LYS A 184 -15.38 -1.51 -7.99
C LYS A 184 -15.67 -3.01 -8.12
N VAL A 185 -14.92 -3.80 -7.36
CA VAL A 185 -14.95 -5.26 -7.38
C VAL A 185 -15.23 -5.76 -5.98
N TYR A 186 -16.20 -6.65 -5.85
CA TYR A 186 -16.53 -7.33 -4.60
C TYR A 186 -16.06 -8.78 -4.71
N LEU A 187 -15.11 -9.19 -3.88
CA LEU A 187 -14.68 -10.58 -3.75
C LEU A 187 -15.68 -11.30 -2.85
N LEU A 188 -16.34 -12.32 -3.41
CA LEU A 188 -17.40 -13.04 -2.73
C LEU A 188 -16.80 -14.09 -1.80
N ASP A 189 -17.60 -14.49 -0.81
CA ASP A 189 -17.35 -15.69 0.00
C ASP A 189 -17.50 -16.97 -0.86
#